data_AF-A0AAV1YSP4-F1
#
_entry.id   AF-A0AAV1YSP4-F1
#
_cell.length_a   1.000
_cell.length_b   1.000
_cell.length_c   1.000
_cell.angle_alpha   90.00
_cell.angle_beta   90.00
_cell.angle_gamma   90.00
#
_symmetry.space_group_name_H-M   'P 1'
#
loop_
_entity.id
_entity.type
_entity.pdbx_description
1 polymer ?
#
loop_
_entity_poly.entity_id
_entity_poly.type
_entity_poly.pdbx_seq_one_letter_code
_entity_poly.pdbx_strand_id
1 'polypeptide(L)'
;MCPKTNESDNYLSMKSHVEDLPEPFPDLFSVLTEEKDSLLRWTSYTFPVEVSFISLDKDVKFITAKATDSNGGQGQLEPMAVNCTVAYMSQCMPWNKCKDSCCSMGASSYRWFHDGCCECVGSTCVNYGINESRCLDCPHDKDQMTIEELKDLNIISKDTVKSDDFSDDTRKGQESQSKREDDFDEMQSIDD
;
A
#
# COMPACT_ATOMS: atom_id res chain seq x y z
N MET A 1 -23.16 14.23 -6.53
CA MET A 1 -22.06 15.06 -5.97
C MET A 1 -21.22 14.13 -5.11
N CYS A 2 -20.05 13.71 -5.59
CA CYS A 2 -19.13 12.92 -4.77
C CYS A 2 -18.45 13.86 -3.77
N PRO A 3 -18.35 13.49 -2.48
CA PRO A 3 -17.62 14.30 -1.51
C PRO A 3 -16.13 14.34 -1.86
N LYS A 4 -15.52 15.53 -1.77
CA LYS A 4 -14.08 15.71 -1.93
C LYS A 4 -13.38 15.09 -0.73
N THR A 5 -12.54 14.10 -0.95
CA THR A 5 -11.65 13.55 0.08
C THR A 5 -10.59 14.61 0.43
N ASN A 6 -10.33 14.77 1.72
CA ASN A 6 -9.22 15.59 2.19
C ASN A 6 -7.91 14.90 1.78
N GLU A 7 -7.17 15.50 0.86
CA GLU A 7 -5.84 15.06 0.42
C GLU A 7 -4.80 15.38 1.49
N SER A 8 -4.87 14.68 2.63
CA SER A 8 -3.67 14.30 3.36
C SER A 8 -3.22 12.98 2.72
N ASP A 9 -2.60 13.09 1.55
CA ASP A 9 -2.24 11.96 0.69
C ASP A 9 -1.45 10.90 1.47
N ASN A 10 -2.09 9.75 1.71
CA ASN A 10 -1.41 8.54 2.12
C ASN A 10 -0.57 8.03 0.93
N TYR A 11 0.56 8.70 0.68
CA TYR A 11 1.50 8.41 -0.40
C TYR A 11 1.96 6.93 -0.42
N LEU A 12 1.92 6.25 0.72
CA LEU A 12 2.32 4.85 0.84
C LEU A 12 1.24 3.90 0.33
N SER A 13 -0.03 4.22 0.52
CA SER A 13 -1.15 3.45 -0.06
C SER A 13 -1.21 3.54 -1.59
N MET A 14 -0.59 4.55 -2.21
CA MET A 14 -0.54 4.68 -3.67
C MET A 14 0.74 4.08 -4.27
N LYS A 15 1.81 3.97 -3.48
CA LYS A 15 3.04 3.33 -3.92
C LYS A 15 2.90 1.83 -3.73
N SER A 16 3.15 1.07 -4.80
CA SER A 16 3.03 -0.39 -4.75
C SER A 16 4.11 -1.07 -5.59
N HIS A 17 4.41 -2.30 -5.19
CA HIS A 17 5.11 -3.28 -5.99
C HIS A 17 4.12 -4.22 -6.68
N VAL A 18 4.43 -4.63 -7.91
CA VAL A 18 3.64 -5.60 -8.69
C VAL A 18 4.54 -6.64 -9.32
N GLU A 19 4.09 -7.89 -9.34
CA GLU A 19 4.79 -9.01 -9.99
C GLU A 19 3.77 -10.05 -10.51
N ASP A 20 4.09 -10.65 -11.67
CA ASP A 20 3.35 -11.79 -12.19
C ASP A 20 3.76 -13.08 -11.47
N LEU A 21 2.78 -13.93 -11.15
CA LEU A 21 3.04 -15.20 -10.49
C LEU A 21 3.40 -16.27 -11.54
N PRO A 22 4.43 -17.10 -11.30
CA PRO A 22 4.96 -18.03 -12.32
C PRO A 22 4.02 -19.21 -12.61
N GLU A 23 3.19 -19.61 -11.64
CA GLU A 23 2.28 -20.76 -11.73
C GLU A 23 0.86 -20.35 -11.28
N PRO A 24 0.12 -19.61 -12.12
CA PRO A 24 -1.23 -19.19 -11.79
C PRO A 24 -2.20 -20.37 -11.84
N PHE A 25 -3.23 -20.34 -10.99
CA PHE A 25 -4.32 -21.33 -11.01
C PHE A 25 -5.69 -20.61 -11.01
N PRO A 26 -6.10 -20.06 -12.17
CA PRO A 26 -7.26 -19.15 -12.26
C PRO A 26 -8.57 -19.75 -11.76
N ASP A 27 -8.80 -21.05 -11.98
CA ASP A 27 -10.02 -21.73 -11.55
C ASP A 27 -10.14 -21.77 -10.01
N LEU A 28 -9.03 -21.99 -9.30
CA LEU A 28 -8.99 -21.96 -7.83
C LEU A 28 -9.26 -20.55 -7.32
N PHE A 29 -8.60 -19.56 -7.92
CA PHE A 29 -8.80 -18.17 -7.54
C PHE A 29 -10.26 -17.75 -7.73
N SER A 30 -10.87 -18.14 -8.87
CA SER A 30 -12.28 -17.88 -9.15
C SER A 30 -13.19 -18.49 -8.08
N VAL A 31 -13.00 -19.77 -7.73
CA VAL A 31 -13.81 -20.45 -6.71
C VAL A 31 -13.64 -19.82 -5.32
N LEU A 32 -12.42 -19.42 -4.95
CA LEU A 32 -12.14 -18.80 -3.65
C LEU A 32 -12.67 -17.36 -3.52
N THR A 33 -12.96 -16.70 -4.63
CA THR A 33 -13.35 -15.28 -4.66
C THR A 33 -14.80 -15.05 -5.11
N GLU A 34 -15.49 -16.10 -5.55
CA GLU A 34 -16.91 -16.09 -5.94
C GLU A 34 -17.83 -15.72 -4.77
N GLU A 35 -17.57 -16.30 -3.60
CA GLU A 35 -18.29 -16.00 -2.37
C GLU A 35 -17.41 -15.25 -1.36
N LYS A 36 -18.05 -14.49 -0.46
CA LYS A 36 -17.33 -13.80 0.62
C LYS A 36 -16.76 -14.82 1.61
N ASP A 37 -15.49 -14.66 1.96
CA ASP A 37 -14.86 -15.49 2.99
C ASP A 37 -15.53 -15.25 4.35
N SER A 38 -16.14 -16.31 4.90
CA SER A 38 -16.87 -16.25 6.18
C SER A 38 -16.01 -15.82 7.37
N LEU A 39 -14.70 -16.04 7.30
CA LEU A 39 -13.73 -15.67 8.32
C LEU A 39 -13.09 -14.31 8.06
N LEU A 40 -13.47 -13.62 6.99
CA LEU A 40 -12.88 -12.37 6.54
C LEU A 40 -11.35 -12.43 6.53
N ARG A 41 -10.77 -13.52 6.03
CA ARG A 41 -9.32 -13.65 5.80
C ARG A 41 -8.88 -12.81 4.60
N TRP A 42 -9.78 -12.66 3.63
CA TRP A 42 -9.66 -11.74 2.50
C TRP A 42 -11.02 -11.17 2.11
N THR A 43 -11.01 -10.06 1.39
CA THR A 43 -12.19 -9.42 0.79
C THR A 43 -12.02 -9.34 -0.73
N SER A 44 -12.94 -9.94 -1.49
CA SER A 44 -12.93 -9.89 -2.95
C SER A 44 -13.73 -8.70 -3.50
N TYR A 45 -13.24 -8.13 -4.61
CA TYR A 45 -13.93 -7.11 -5.38
C TYR A 45 -13.93 -7.52 -6.85
N THR A 46 -15.09 -7.46 -7.48
CA THR A 46 -15.27 -7.75 -8.91
C THR A 46 -15.83 -6.53 -9.61
N PHE A 47 -15.19 -6.12 -10.70
CA PHE A 47 -15.60 -4.97 -11.50
C PHE A 47 -15.38 -5.22 -12.99
N PRO A 48 -16.23 -4.64 -13.86
CA PRO A 48 -16.06 -4.78 -15.30
C PRO A 48 -14.83 -4.00 -15.76
N VAL A 49 -14.03 -4.62 -16.62
CA VAL A 49 -12.93 -4.00 -17.36
C VAL A 49 -13.14 -4.18 -18.85
N GLU A 50 -12.91 -3.12 -19.60
CA GLU A 50 -12.92 -3.14 -21.05
C GLU A 50 -11.57 -3.63 -21.55
N VAL A 51 -11.55 -4.81 -22.16
CA VAL A 51 -10.33 -5.32 -22.82
C VAL A 51 -10.40 -4.98 -24.30
N SER A 52 -9.45 -4.19 -24.78
CA SER A 52 -9.24 -4.00 -26.22
C SER A 52 -8.29 -5.08 -26.74
N PHE A 53 -8.59 -5.64 -27.91
CA PHE A 53 -7.90 -6.80 -28.52
C PHE A 53 -6.38 -6.61 -28.75
N ILE A 54 -5.84 -5.41 -28.50
CA ILE A 54 -4.45 -5.04 -28.76
C ILE A 54 -3.53 -5.23 -27.54
N SER A 55 -4.08 -5.53 -26.34
CA SER A 55 -3.31 -5.63 -25.09
C SER A 55 -3.26 -7.04 -24.48
N LEU A 56 -3.67 -8.07 -25.21
CA LEU A 56 -3.70 -9.47 -24.75
C LEU A 56 -2.43 -10.25 -25.15
N ASP A 57 -1.26 -9.66 -24.92
CA ASP A 57 -0.01 -10.42 -24.89
C ASP A 57 0.25 -10.87 -23.45
N LYS A 58 -0.45 -11.93 -23.03
CA LYS A 58 -0.16 -12.81 -21.89
C LYS A 58 -1.16 -13.99 -21.98
N ASP A 59 -0.78 -14.96 -22.81
CA ASP A 59 -1.43 -16.27 -23.03
C ASP A 59 -2.90 -16.28 -23.48
N VAL A 60 -3.07 -16.27 -24.80
CA VAL A 60 -4.34 -16.40 -25.52
C VAL A 60 -5.01 -17.75 -25.27
N LYS A 61 -6.16 -17.74 -24.58
CA LYS A 61 -7.24 -18.70 -24.84
C LYS A 61 -8.61 -18.11 -24.51
N PHE A 62 -9.18 -17.32 -25.43
CA PHE A 62 -10.62 -17.10 -25.46
C PHE A 62 -11.20 -17.41 -26.84
N ILE A 63 -12.32 -18.13 -26.79
CA ILE A 63 -13.04 -18.75 -27.88
C ILE A 63 -13.56 -17.70 -28.86
N THR A 64 -13.32 -17.97 -30.14
CA THR A 64 -14.00 -17.47 -31.36
C THR A 64 -14.97 -16.32 -31.13
N ALA A 65 -14.55 -15.10 -31.51
CA ALA A 65 -15.49 -14.03 -31.84
C ALA A 65 -16.55 -14.61 -32.79
N LYS A 66 -17.82 -14.58 -32.39
CA LYS A 66 -18.92 -14.80 -33.33
C LYS A 66 -18.85 -13.68 -34.34
N ALA A 67 -18.19 -13.93 -35.47
CA ALA A 67 -18.42 -13.18 -36.69
C ALA A 67 -19.89 -13.41 -37.06
N THR A 68 -20.76 -12.45 -36.74
CA THR A 68 -22.01 -12.34 -37.46
C THR A 68 -21.65 -11.85 -38.85
N ASP A 69 -21.74 -12.76 -39.83
CA ASP A 69 -21.66 -12.44 -41.25
C ASP A 69 -22.70 -11.37 -41.60
N SER A 70 -22.27 -10.12 -41.60
CA SER A 70 -22.98 -9.02 -42.22
C SER A 70 -22.02 -8.36 -43.20
N ASN A 71 -22.27 -8.65 -44.48
CA ASN A 71 -21.75 -8.01 -45.68
C ASN A 71 -21.01 -6.68 -45.47
N GLY A 72 -19.72 -6.65 -45.82
CA GLY A 72 -19.10 -5.54 -46.55
C GLY A 72 -19.06 -4.15 -45.89
N GLY A 73 -18.98 -4.06 -44.56
CA GLY A 73 -18.75 -2.81 -43.84
C GLY A 73 -17.78 -3.03 -42.69
N GLN A 74 -16.88 -2.07 -42.46
CA GLN A 74 -15.82 -2.09 -41.45
C GLN A 74 -16.28 -2.77 -40.15
N GLY A 75 -15.64 -3.89 -39.81
CA GLY A 75 -15.93 -4.65 -38.59
C GLY A 75 -15.62 -3.80 -37.37
N GLN A 76 -16.66 -3.21 -36.77
CA GLN A 76 -16.57 -2.55 -35.48
C GLN A 76 -16.42 -3.64 -34.43
N LEU A 77 -15.19 -3.84 -33.97
CA LEU A 77 -14.86 -4.74 -32.86
C LEU A 77 -15.39 -4.09 -31.57
N GLU A 78 -16.57 -4.51 -31.13
CA GLU A 78 -17.13 -4.05 -29.86
C GLU A 78 -16.26 -4.57 -28.70
N PRO A 79 -15.85 -3.69 -27.76
CA PRO A 79 -15.06 -4.08 -26.60
C PRO A 79 -15.85 -5.08 -25.75
N MET A 80 -15.28 -6.27 -25.54
CA MET A 80 -15.87 -7.23 -24.62
C MET A 80 -15.53 -6.80 -23.20
N ALA A 81 -16.54 -6.48 -22.41
CA ALA A 81 -16.36 -6.27 -20.98
C ALA A 81 -16.13 -7.63 -20.31
N VAL A 82 -14.98 -7.80 -19.65
CA VAL A 82 -14.68 -8.96 -18.81
C VAL A 82 -14.65 -8.52 -17.35
N ASN A 83 -15.04 -9.40 -16.44
CA ASN A 83 -15.01 -9.09 -15.01
C ASN A 83 -13.60 -9.34 -14.46
N CYS A 84 -12.95 -8.31 -13.96
CA CYS A 84 -11.74 -8.41 -13.16
C CYS A 84 -12.12 -8.66 -11.71
N THR A 85 -11.50 -9.67 -11.09
CA THR A 85 -11.65 -9.96 -9.66
C THR A 85 -10.30 -9.83 -8.97
N VAL A 86 -10.30 -9.11 -7.85
CA VAL A 86 -9.13 -8.95 -6.96
C VAL A 86 -9.53 -9.34 -5.54
N ALA A 87 -8.57 -9.82 -4.75
CA ALA A 87 -8.79 -10.19 -3.35
C ALA A 87 -7.74 -9.52 -2.46
N TYR A 88 -8.20 -8.75 -1.47
CA TYR A 88 -7.34 -8.10 -0.50
C TYR A 88 -7.25 -8.95 0.76
N MET A 89 -6.05 -9.27 1.20
CA MET A 89 -5.84 -9.90 2.51
C MET A 89 -6.28 -8.94 3.61
N SER A 90 -6.86 -9.45 4.69
CA SER A 90 -7.33 -8.57 5.77
C SER A 90 -6.17 -7.98 6.57
N GLN A 91 -5.17 -8.80 6.88
CA GLN A 91 -3.98 -8.39 7.63
C GLN A 91 -2.86 -7.90 6.72
N CYS A 92 -2.13 -6.87 7.16
CA CYS A 92 -0.91 -6.46 6.49
C CYS A 92 0.16 -7.54 6.61
N MET A 93 0.98 -7.65 5.58
CA MET A 93 2.07 -8.62 5.56
C MET A 93 3.25 -8.13 4.76
N PRO A 94 4.47 -8.64 5.03
CA PRO A 94 5.62 -8.39 4.18
C PRO A 94 5.34 -8.89 2.76
N TRP A 95 5.93 -8.21 1.78
CA TRP A 95 5.82 -8.56 0.36
C TRP A 95 5.96 -10.06 0.10
N ASN A 96 7.01 -10.72 0.62
CA ASN A 96 7.23 -12.14 0.33
C ASN A 96 6.06 -13.03 0.78
N LYS A 97 5.41 -12.66 1.90
CA LYS A 97 4.20 -13.34 2.36
C LYS A 97 2.98 -13.01 1.52
N CYS A 98 2.90 -11.80 0.98
CA CYS A 98 1.87 -11.45 0.01
C CYS A 98 1.99 -12.34 -1.24
N LYS A 99 3.21 -12.46 -1.80
CA LYS A 99 3.50 -13.36 -2.91
C LYS A 99 3.07 -14.80 -2.62
N ASP A 100 3.54 -15.38 -1.51
CA ASP A 100 3.20 -16.76 -1.11
C ASP A 100 1.68 -16.97 -0.96
N SER A 101 0.99 -15.98 -0.38
CA SER A 101 -0.46 -16.04 -0.15
C SER A 101 -1.23 -15.98 -1.47
N CYS A 102 -0.85 -15.08 -2.38
CA CYS A 102 -1.48 -14.99 -3.69
C CYS A 102 -1.18 -16.20 -4.58
N CYS A 103 0.03 -16.77 -4.51
CA CYS A 103 0.33 -18.07 -5.11
C CYS A 103 -0.62 -19.15 -4.60
N SER A 104 -0.81 -19.23 -3.28
CA SER A 104 -1.66 -20.26 -2.65
C SER A 104 -3.14 -20.09 -2.99
N MET A 105 -3.58 -18.86 -3.27
CA MET A 105 -4.93 -18.58 -3.77
C MET A 105 -5.13 -18.88 -5.25
N GLY A 106 -4.05 -19.15 -6.01
CA GLY A 106 -4.11 -19.37 -7.45
C GLY A 106 -4.20 -18.08 -8.29
N ALA A 107 -3.86 -16.92 -7.71
CA ALA A 107 -3.89 -15.65 -8.42
C ALA A 107 -2.91 -15.62 -9.61
N SER A 108 -3.12 -14.71 -10.55
CA SER A 108 -2.23 -14.54 -11.71
C SER A 108 -1.11 -13.54 -11.48
N SER A 109 -1.37 -12.54 -10.65
CA SER A 109 -0.37 -11.59 -10.20
C SER A 109 -0.74 -11.10 -8.80
N TYR A 110 0.12 -10.29 -8.22
CA TYR A 110 -0.18 -9.62 -6.97
C TYR A 110 0.34 -8.18 -6.99
N ARG A 111 -0.27 -7.36 -6.14
CA ARG A 111 0.19 -6.03 -5.79
C ARG A 111 0.39 -5.96 -4.30
N TRP A 112 1.54 -5.44 -3.89
CA TRP A 112 1.86 -5.16 -2.51
C TRP A 112 2.03 -3.66 -2.32
N PHE A 113 1.25 -3.07 -1.43
CA PHE A 113 1.33 -1.64 -1.12
C PHE A 113 2.35 -1.38 -0.02
N HIS A 114 2.94 -0.18 0.00
CA HIS A 114 3.97 0.16 0.97
C HIS A 114 3.44 0.34 2.42
N ASP A 115 2.13 0.26 2.62
CA ASP A 115 1.47 0.15 3.93
C ASP A 115 1.31 -1.32 4.40
N GLY A 116 1.83 -2.27 3.63
CA GLY A 116 1.78 -3.70 3.93
C GLY A 116 0.52 -4.40 3.40
N CYS A 117 -0.40 -3.68 2.74
CA CYS A 117 -1.59 -4.29 2.16
C CYS A 117 -1.26 -5.19 0.96
N CYS A 118 -1.91 -6.35 0.91
CA CYS A 118 -1.70 -7.36 -0.12
C CYS A 118 -2.97 -7.54 -0.96
N GLU A 119 -2.84 -7.35 -2.28
CA GLU A 119 -3.88 -7.57 -3.28
C GLU A 119 -3.46 -8.74 -4.20
N CYS A 120 -4.25 -9.80 -4.20
CA CYS A 120 -4.13 -10.91 -5.14
C CYS A 120 -5.03 -10.63 -6.35
N VAL A 121 -4.46 -10.74 -7.56
CA VAL A 121 -5.09 -10.27 -8.79
C VAL A 121 -5.40 -11.44 -9.72
N GLY A 122 -6.66 -11.51 -10.17
CA GLY A 122 -7.12 -12.53 -11.11
C GLY A 122 -6.59 -12.36 -12.53
N SER A 123 -6.70 -13.42 -13.34
CA SER A 123 -6.18 -13.48 -14.71
C SER A 123 -6.82 -12.50 -15.70
N THR A 124 -8.04 -12.04 -15.41
CA THR A 124 -8.83 -11.15 -16.29
C THR A 124 -8.57 -9.67 -16.03
N CYS A 125 -7.72 -9.34 -15.05
CA CYS A 125 -7.44 -7.97 -14.66
C CYS A 125 -6.37 -7.32 -15.54
N VAL A 126 -6.64 -6.09 -15.98
CA VAL A 126 -5.68 -5.24 -16.68
C VAL A 126 -4.91 -4.42 -15.64
N ASN A 127 -3.62 -4.17 -15.86
CA ASN A 127 -2.77 -3.30 -15.01
C ASN A 127 -2.68 -3.69 -13.52
N TYR A 128 -2.74 -4.98 -13.19
CA TYR A 128 -2.61 -5.49 -11.81
C TYR A 128 -3.70 -4.96 -10.86
N GLY A 129 -4.96 -4.99 -11.28
CA GLY A 129 -6.08 -4.72 -10.38
C GLY A 129 -6.29 -3.24 -10.04
N ILE A 130 -6.71 -2.97 -8.79
CA ILE A 130 -7.05 -1.63 -8.32
C ILE A 130 -5.84 -1.04 -7.60
N ASN A 131 -5.31 0.09 -8.09
CA ASN A 131 -4.16 0.76 -7.46
C ASN A 131 -4.56 1.59 -6.22
N GLU A 132 -5.21 0.95 -5.26
CA GLU A 132 -5.63 1.50 -3.98
C GLU A 132 -5.60 0.41 -2.91
N SER A 133 -4.99 0.70 -1.76
CA SER A 133 -4.96 -0.19 -0.60
C SER A 133 -6.33 -0.30 0.05
N ARG A 134 -6.82 -1.53 0.26
CA ARG A 134 -8.17 -1.82 0.79
C ARG A 134 -8.21 -2.95 1.84
N CYS A 135 -7.06 -3.26 2.45
CA CYS A 135 -6.97 -4.25 3.50
C CYS A 135 -7.68 -3.76 4.78
N LEU A 136 -8.33 -4.66 5.51
CA LEU A 136 -9.16 -4.29 6.67
C LEU A 136 -8.34 -3.81 7.87
N ASP A 137 -7.21 -4.45 8.12
CA ASP A 137 -6.41 -4.26 9.33
C ASP A 137 -5.10 -3.50 9.05
N CYS A 138 -5.06 -2.71 7.97
CA CYS A 138 -3.89 -1.90 7.63
C CYS A 138 -4.01 -0.43 8.02
N PRO A 139 -2.91 0.18 8.49
CA PRO A 139 -2.92 1.58 8.87
C PRO A 139 -3.12 2.45 7.62
N HIS A 140 -4.22 3.19 7.61
CA HIS A 140 -4.53 4.13 6.54
C HIS A 140 -3.80 5.48 6.66
N ASP A 141 -3.10 5.73 7.77
CA ASP A 141 -2.38 6.99 8.03
C ASP A 141 -0.96 6.73 8.55
N LYS A 142 0.01 7.51 8.04
CA LYS A 142 1.42 7.49 8.47
C LYS A 142 1.60 7.81 9.96
N ASP A 143 0.58 8.39 10.60
CA ASP A 143 0.60 8.77 12.01
C ASP A 143 0.54 7.57 12.97
N GLN A 144 0.27 6.36 12.45
CA GLN A 144 0.30 5.12 13.24
C GLN A 144 1.59 4.30 13.03
N MET A 145 2.48 4.71 12.12
CA MET A 145 3.78 4.04 11.99
C MET A 145 4.77 4.64 12.98
N THR A 146 5.38 3.76 13.77
CA THR A 146 6.49 4.10 14.64
C THR A 146 7.70 4.56 13.84
N ILE A 147 8.57 5.36 14.47
CA ILE A 147 9.84 5.80 13.86
C ILE A 147 10.71 4.58 13.51
N GLU A 148 10.56 3.48 14.23
CA GLU A 148 11.18 2.19 13.97
C GLU A 148 10.70 1.58 12.64
N GLU A 149 9.38 1.54 12.39
CA GLU A 149 8.81 1.00 11.15
C GLU A 149 9.17 1.84 9.91
N LEU A 150 9.25 3.17 10.07
CA LEU A 150 9.71 4.09 9.03
C LEU A 150 11.19 3.89 8.64
N LYS A 151 12.02 3.46 9.60
CA LYS A 151 13.44 3.14 9.37
C LYS A 151 13.60 1.81 8.65
N ASP A 152 12.80 0.81 8.99
CA ASP A 152 12.83 -0.52 8.37
C ASP A 152 12.40 -0.47 6.89
N LEU A 153 11.56 0.50 6.52
CA LEU A 153 11.16 0.78 5.14
C LEU A 153 12.13 1.69 4.37
N ASN A 154 13.22 2.15 5.00
CA ASN A 154 14.24 3.03 4.42
C ASN A 154 13.67 4.32 3.77
N ILE A 155 12.60 4.87 4.36
CA ILE A 155 11.90 6.06 3.84
C ILE A 155 12.53 7.37 4.36
N ILE A 156 13.18 7.33 5.53
CA ILE A 156 13.85 8.47 6.15
C ILE A 156 15.37 8.24 6.12
N SER A 157 16.08 9.01 5.29
CA SER A 157 17.54 9.09 5.37
C SER A 157 17.94 9.73 6.71
N LYS A 158 18.99 9.18 7.32
CA LYS A 158 19.54 9.48 8.65
C LYS A 158 19.92 10.95 8.93
N ASP A 159 19.70 11.87 7.98
CA ASP A 159 20.22 13.23 8.00
C ASP A 159 19.19 14.32 8.33
N THR A 160 17.93 13.97 8.63
CA THR A 160 16.85 14.98 8.92
C THR A 160 16.45 15.11 10.39
N VAL A 161 17.29 14.66 11.33
CA VAL A 161 17.19 15.13 12.72
C VAL A 161 18.40 15.98 13.03
N LYS A 162 18.35 17.24 12.59
CA LYS A 162 19.08 18.31 13.24
C LYS A 162 18.07 19.08 14.07
N SER A 163 18.28 19.01 15.38
CA SER A 163 17.63 19.76 16.43
C SER A 163 17.54 21.24 16.08
N ASP A 164 16.33 21.75 15.83
CA ASP A 164 16.05 23.17 15.92
C ASP A 164 15.34 23.41 17.26
N ASP A 165 16.17 23.55 18.30
CA ASP A 165 15.78 24.10 19.59
C ASP A 165 15.61 25.61 19.40
N PHE A 166 14.35 26.05 19.35
CA PHE A 166 13.98 27.46 19.33
C PHE A 166 13.95 27.97 20.77
N SER A 167 15.02 28.63 21.20
CA SER A 167 14.94 29.64 22.25
C SER A 167 15.93 30.77 21.99
N ASP A 168 15.32 31.94 21.87
CA ASP A 168 15.83 33.25 21.49
C ASP A 168 16.47 34.00 22.68
N ASP A 169 17.35 34.95 22.34
CA ASP A 169 17.82 36.11 23.12
C ASP A 169 18.74 35.88 24.37
N THR A 170 19.82 36.61 24.67
CA THR A 170 20.35 37.92 24.26
C THR A 170 21.87 38.03 24.55
N ARG A 171 22.53 38.88 23.76
CA ARG A 171 23.93 39.38 23.77
C ARG A 171 24.47 39.93 25.12
N LYS A 172 25.77 39.69 25.42
CA LYS A 172 26.89 40.68 25.43
C LYS A 172 28.07 40.26 26.34
N GLY A 173 29.28 40.44 25.81
CA GLY A 173 30.35 41.20 26.49
C GLY A 173 31.28 40.47 27.45
N GLN A 174 32.54 40.33 27.03
CA GLN A 174 33.69 39.95 27.86
C GLN A 174 33.93 40.97 28.99
N GLU A 175 34.33 40.51 30.19
CA GLU A 175 35.38 41.15 30.99
C GLU A 175 35.86 40.28 32.17
N SER A 176 37.04 40.64 32.63
CA SER A 176 38.05 39.94 33.42
C SER A 176 37.93 40.09 34.94
N GLN A 177 38.54 39.14 35.68
CA GLN A 177 39.16 39.23 37.02
C GLN A 177 38.43 39.94 38.18
N SER A 178 38.21 39.23 39.31
CA SER A 178 38.83 39.55 40.63
C SER A 178 38.03 38.99 41.83
N LYS A 179 38.82 38.56 42.82
CA LYS A 179 38.58 38.02 44.17
C LYS A 179 37.61 38.79 45.10
N ARG A 180 36.94 38.01 45.99
CA ARG A 180 36.76 38.11 47.47
C ARG A 180 35.37 37.59 47.87
N GLU A 181 35.26 36.47 48.58
CA GLU A 181 35.37 36.22 50.05
C GLU A 181 34.03 36.41 50.79
N ASP A 182 33.77 35.41 51.64
CA ASP A 182 32.84 35.31 52.78
C ASP A 182 31.35 35.13 52.48
N ASP A 183 30.53 34.37 53.21
CA ASP A 183 30.60 33.33 54.25
C ASP A 183 29.11 33.12 54.61
N PHE A 184 28.62 31.89 54.80
CA PHE A 184 27.59 31.52 55.80
C PHE A 184 27.13 30.06 55.64
N ASP A 185 27.57 29.24 56.59
CA ASP A 185 27.05 27.91 56.94
C ASP A 185 25.53 27.92 57.24
N GLU A 186 24.83 26.81 56.98
CA GLU A 186 24.35 25.92 58.04
C GLU A 186 23.41 24.85 57.46
N MET A 187 23.89 23.61 57.54
CA MET A 187 23.17 22.38 57.27
C MET A 187 22.62 21.86 58.60
N GLN A 188 21.30 21.77 58.75
CA GLN A 188 20.70 20.98 59.83
C GLN A 188 19.89 19.83 59.25
N SER A 189 20.47 18.64 59.37
CA SER A 189 19.80 17.35 59.41
C SER A 189 19.11 17.18 60.77
N ILE A 190 17.85 16.75 60.77
CA ILE A 190 17.25 16.03 61.90
C ILE A 190 16.53 14.81 61.32
N ASP A 191 17.03 13.64 61.69
CA ASP A 191 16.32 12.36 61.68
C ASP A 191 15.45 12.25 62.95
N ASP A 192 14.48 11.32 62.88
CA ASP A 192 13.46 10.85 63.85
C ASP A 192 12.10 11.58 63.88
#